data_AF-A0A0F3GJ95-F1
#
_entry.id   AF-A0A0F3GJ95-F1
#
_cell.length_a   1.000
_cell.length_b   1.000
_cell.length_c   1.000
_cell.angle_alpha   90.00
_cell.angle_beta   90.00
_cell.angle_gamma   90.00
#
_symmetry.space_group_name_H-M   'P 1'
#
loop_
_entity.id
_entity.type
_entity.pdbx_description
1 polymer ?
#
loop_
_entity_poly.entity_id
_entity_poly.type
_entity_poly.pdbx_seq_one_letter_code
_entity_poly.pdbx_strand_id
1 'polypeptide(L)'
;MGICAKDWPCWSTEPGFKVFGETFMFCKIATKQGINDVFCGLCACPHRVTGVRVLLTLVLIAVIATMCFSNVAYAATVANDFNGDGKSDILLHNTNTGDIYMWFMNGFAIANGGFAVGNLASDWQIKAVSDFNGDGKSDILFHNTNTGDIYMYIMDGATIANWGPVFTGLPSDWQIKAVSDFNGDGKSDILFYNTNTGDISMWLMDGVAVTSSEFVTKGLPAEWQIRTASDFNGDGKSDILFYNTNTDAIYMWLMDGIAVTSSGFVTTGLPSNWLLRATSDFNGDGKGDILLQDDNTGAIYIWFMNGIAIASGGFAFNRSIDSEWQIKATSDFNGDGKSDVLFYRTNTGDIYIYLMNGITAANGGFVTTGLALQWQIK
;
A
#
# COMPACT_ATOMS: atom_id res chain seq x y z
N MET A 1 28.43 -10.00 0.73
CA MET A 1 29.57 -10.27 -0.17
C MET A 1 30.06 -11.70 0.03
N GLY A 2 29.76 -12.61 -0.89
CA GLY A 2 30.36 -13.95 -0.90
C GLY A 2 31.57 -13.98 -1.84
N ILE A 3 32.74 -14.36 -1.33
CA ILE A 3 33.94 -14.58 -2.15
C ILE A 3 33.78 -15.93 -2.86
N CYS A 4 33.93 -15.99 -4.19
CA CYS A 4 33.93 -17.25 -4.96
C CYS A 4 34.92 -18.25 -4.34
N ALA A 5 34.48 -19.50 -4.16
CA ALA A 5 35.39 -20.61 -3.89
C ALA A 5 36.40 -20.75 -5.05
N LYS A 6 37.64 -21.11 -4.73
CA LYS A 6 38.83 -20.96 -5.57
C LYS A 6 38.84 -21.76 -6.89
N ASP A 7 37.88 -22.66 -7.12
CA ASP A 7 38.02 -23.74 -8.11
C ASP A 7 36.77 -23.93 -9.00
N TRP A 8 36.20 -22.86 -9.57
CA TRP A 8 35.15 -22.99 -10.59
C TRP A 8 35.75 -23.02 -12.01
N PRO A 9 35.44 -24.03 -12.86
CA PRO A 9 35.89 -24.05 -14.25
C PRO A 9 35.23 -22.91 -15.07
N CYS A 10 35.99 -22.13 -15.85
CA CYS A 10 35.49 -21.00 -16.68
C CYS A 10 34.54 -21.44 -17.84
N TRP A 11 33.94 -22.65 -17.81
CA TRP A 11 33.07 -23.21 -18.85
C TRP A 11 31.97 -24.09 -18.21
N SER A 12 30.94 -23.48 -17.64
CA SER A 12 29.72 -24.17 -17.19
C SER A 12 28.57 -23.83 -18.15
N THR A 13 27.79 -24.84 -18.54
CA THR A 13 26.58 -24.71 -19.37
C THR A 13 25.30 -24.86 -18.53
N GLU A 14 25.33 -24.50 -17.24
CA GLU A 14 24.13 -24.59 -16.40
C GLU A 14 23.08 -23.53 -16.78
N PRO A 15 21.77 -23.84 -16.67
CA PRO A 15 20.69 -22.89 -16.90
C PRO A 15 20.73 -21.77 -15.85
N GLY A 16 20.80 -20.51 -16.30
CA GLY A 16 20.90 -19.32 -15.45
C GLY A 16 22.19 -18.49 -15.64
N PHE A 17 23.13 -18.97 -16.46
CA PHE A 17 24.39 -18.28 -16.74
C PHE A 17 24.36 -17.58 -18.12
N LYS A 18 24.68 -16.28 -18.16
CA LYS A 18 24.98 -15.56 -19.42
C LYS A 18 26.47 -15.21 -19.47
N VAL A 19 27.15 -15.69 -20.51
CA VAL A 19 28.56 -15.43 -20.78
C VAL A 19 28.71 -14.13 -21.59
N PHE A 20 29.48 -13.17 -21.09
CA PHE A 20 29.89 -11.98 -21.85
C PHE A 20 31.41 -11.88 -21.86
N GLY A 21 32.06 -12.57 -22.81
CA GLY A 21 33.53 -12.56 -22.93
C GLY A 21 34.24 -13.26 -21.77
N GLU A 22 35.26 -12.62 -21.18
CA GLU A 22 36.09 -13.18 -20.09
C GLU A 22 35.50 -12.98 -18.69
N THR A 23 34.25 -12.50 -18.59
CA THR A 23 33.54 -12.25 -17.33
C THR A 23 32.21 -12.98 -17.32
N PHE A 24 31.87 -13.59 -16.18
CA PHE A 24 30.61 -14.29 -16.00
C PHE A 24 29.88 -13.71 -14.79
N MET A 25 28.57 -13.54 -14.94
CA MET A 25 27.68 -13.13 -13.86
C MET A 25 26.82 -14.33 -13.49
N PHE A 26 26.71 -14.61 -12.19
CA PHE A 26 25.76 -15.58 -11.69
C PHE A 26 24.77 -14.86 -10.78
N CYS A 27 23.50 -15.20 -10.93
CA CYS A 27 22.47 -14.81 -10.00
C CYS A 27 21.77 -16.07 -9.53
N LYS A 28 21.81 -16.33 -8.21
CA LYS A 28 21.16 -17.47 -7.60
C LYS A 28 20.12 -16.94 -6.63
N ILE A 29 18.87 -17.33 -6.85
CA ILE A 29 17.80 -17.13 -5.88
C ILE A 29 18.09 -18.12 -4.75
N ALA A 30 18.37 -17.61 -3.55
CA ALA A 30 18.46 -18.43 -2.36
C ALA A 30 17.27 -18.08 -1.48
N THR A 31 16.35 -19.04 -1.32
CA THR A 31 15.26 -18.92 -0.38
C THR A 31 15.80 -19.16 1.02
N LYS A 32 15.77 -18.14 1.87
CA LYS A 32 16.01 -18.28 3.31
C LYS A 32 14.87 -17.60 4.05
N GLN A 33 14.15 -18.35 4.87
CA GLN A 33 13.04 -17.83 5.68
C GLN A 33 11.94 -17.10 4.89
N GLY A 34 11.55 -17.65 3.73
CA GLY A 34 10.43 -17.09 2.94
C GLY A 34 10.75 -15.85 2.11
N ILE A 35 11.94 -15.27 2.27
CA ILE A 35 12.43 -14.14 1.45
C ILE A 35 13.19 -14.71 0.25
N ASN A 36 12.82 -14.27 -0.96
CA ASN A 36 13.58 -14.55 -2.18
C ASN A 36 14.79 -13.62 -2.25
N ASP A 37 15.89 -13.97 -1.58
CA ASP A 37 17.13 -13.23 -1.70
C ASP A 37 17.82 -13.54 -3.04
N VAL A 38 18.00 -12.50 -3.85
CA VAL A 38 18.76 -12.57 -5.09
C VAL A 38 20.24 -12.36 -4.80
N PHE A 39 21.00 -13.44 -4.70
CA PHE A 39 22.46 -13.36 -4.58
C PHE A 39 23.08 -13.25 -5.97
N CYS A 40 23.47 -12.03 -6.34
CA CYS A 40 24.23 -11.77 -7.56
C CYS A 40 25.72 -11.58 -7.21
N GLY A 41 26.60 -12.34 -7.87
CA GLY A 41 28.06 -12.29 -7.69
C GLY A 41 28.81 -12.14 -9.01
N LEU A 42 29.97 -11.48 -8.96
CA LEU A 42 30.85 -11.23 -10.11
C LEU A 42 32.19 -11.94 -9.89
N CYS A 43 32.61 -12.79 -10.84
CA CYS A 43 33.92 -13.43 -10.84
C CYS A 43 34.60 -13.22 -12.22
N ALA A 44 35.87 -12.78 -12.21
CA ALA A 44 36.67 -12.50 -13.41
C ALA A 44 37.82 -13.52 -13.54
N CYS A 45 38.08 -14.06 -14.74
CA CYS A 45 39.22 -14.98 -14.93
C CYS A 45 40.54 -14.14 -14.98
N PRO A 46 41.62 -14.49 -14.24
CA PRO A 46 42.73 -13.56 -13.93
C PRO A 46 43.73 -13.28 -15.07
N HIS A 47 43.49 -13.76 -16.30
CA HIS A 47 44.53 -13.80 -17.33
C HIS A 47 44.10 -13.17 -18.65
N ARG A 48 44.12 -11.82 -18.71
CA ARG A 48 44.54 -10.96 -19.86
C ARG A 48 43.76 -9.64 -19.92
N VAL A 49 44.15 -8.62 -19.15
CA VAL A 49 43.68 -7.25 -19.44
C VAL A 49 44.81 -6.23 -19.29
N THR A 50 45.20 -5.58 -20.39
CA THR A 50 46.15 -4.45 -20.44
C THR A 50 45.42 -3.11 -20.24
N GLY A 51 46.10 -2.17 -19.57
CA GLY A 51 45.53 -1.08 -18.75
C GLY A 51 44.57 -0.04 -19.33
N VAL A 52 44.30 -0.01 -20.65
CA VAL A 52 43.29 0.92 -21.22
C VAL A 52 41.89 0.32 -21.25
N ARG A 53 41.77 -1.02 -21.29
CA ARG A 53 40.46 -1.70 -21.20
C ARG A 53 39.89 -1.69 -19.78
N VAL A 54 40.74 -1.59 -18.76
CA VAL A 54 40.35 -1.63 -17.34
C VAL A 54 39.43 -0.47 -16.96
N LEU A 55 39.65 0.74 -17.49
CA LEU A 55 38.80 1.89 -17.18
C LEU A 55 37.39 1.78 -17.79
N LEU A 56 37.28 1.32 -19.04
CA LEU A 56 35.97 1.13 -19.69
C LEU A 56 35.17 0.01 -19.01
N THR A 57 35.84 -1.08 -18.61
CA THR A 57 35.19 -2.18 -17.89
C THR A 57 34.78 -1.74 -16.49
N LEU A 58 35.57 -0.94 -15.76
CA LEU A 58 35.20 -0.41 -14.43
C LEU A 58 34.01 0.56 -14.48
N VAL A 59 33.94 1.44 -15.50
CA VAL A 59 32.79 2.35 -15.68
C VAL A 59 31.54 1.58 -16.06
N LEU A 60 31.65 0.56 -16.92
CA LEU A 60 30.52 -0.31 -17.27
C LEU A 60 30.07 -1.17 -16.08
N ILE A 61 31.02 -1.67 -15.25
CA ILE A 61 30.76 -2.39 -14.00
C ILE A 61 30.05 -1.48 -12.99
N ALA A 62 30.46 -0.21 -12.86
CA ALA A 62 29.79 0.74 -11.98
C ALA A 62 28.36 0.99 -12.47
N VAL A 63 28.14 1.22 -13.77
CA VAL A 63 26.79 1.42 -14.33
C VAL A 63 25.90 0.19 -14.15
N ILE A 64 26.42 -1.02 -14.38
CA ILE A 64 25.66 -2.28 -14.22
C ILE A 64 25.41 -2.62 -12.75
N ALA A 65 26.37 -2.35 -11.85
CA ALA A 65 26.17 -2.49 -10.42
C ALA A 65 25.11 -1.50 -9.93
N THR A 66 25.17 -0.24 -10.35
CA THR A 66 24.12 0.75 -10.04
C THR A 66 22.77 0.31 -10.59
N MET A 67 22.70 -0.30 -11.78
CA MET A 67 21.46 -0.87 -12.35
C MET A 67 20.96 -2.14 -11.61
N CYS A 68 21.84 -2.90 -10.96
CA CYS A 68 21.46 -4.04 -10.12
C CYS A 68 20.97 -3.61 -8.72
N PHE A 69 21.44 -2.48 -8.20
CA PHE A 69 20.98 -1.93 -6.92
C PHE A 69 19.76 -1.01 -7.02
N SER A 70 19.40 -0.54 -8.23
CA SER A 70 18.23 0.33 -8.44
C SER A 70 16.96 -0.42 -8.84
N ASN A 71 17.00 -1.74 -8.96
CA ASN A 71 15.83 -2.58 -9.24
C ASN A 71 15.64 -3.65 -8.16
N VAL A 72 15.89 -3.32 -6.89
CA VAL A 72 15.03 -3.92 -5.86
C VAL A 72 13.73 -3.15 -6.01
N ALA A 73 12.85 -3.62 -6.90
CA ALA A 73 11.44 -3.30 -6.73
C ALA A 73 11.13 -3.79 -5.32
N TYR A 74 11.00 -2.87 -4.37
CA TYR A 74 10.30 -3.16 -3.14
C TYR A 74 9.00 -3.79 -3.62
N ALA A 75 8.77 -5.07 -3.29
CA ALA A 75 7.50 -5.68 -3.64
C ALA A 75 6.46 -4.78 -2.96
N ALA A 76 5.68 -4.04 -3.75
CA ALA A 76 4.68 -3.15 -3.21
C ALA A 76 3.84 -3.97 -2.23
N THR A 77 3.78 -3.54 -0.98
CA THR A 77 3.00 -4.24 0.04
C THR A 77 1.55 -4.22 -0.40
N VAL A 78 0.96 -5.39 -0.59
CA VAL A 78 -0.45 -5.50 -0.99
C VAL A 78 -1.31 -5.13 0.22
N ALA A 79 -2.10 -4.07 0.08
CA ALA A 79 -2.93 -3.62 1.20
C ALA A 79 -3.95 -4.69 1.58
N ASN A 80 -4.12 -4.91 2.89
CA ASN A 80 -5.01 -5.91 3.47
C ASN A 80 -4.64 -7.37 3.14
N ASP A 81 -3.42 -7.71 2.75
CA ASP A 81 -2.98 -9.12 2.68
C ASP A 81 -2.68 -9.66 4.09
N PHE A 82 -3.58 -10.42 4.71
CA PHE A 82 -3.37 -10.93 6.07
C PHE A 82 -2.53 -12.21 6.11
N ASN A 83 -2.44 -12.92 4.98
CA ASN A 83 -1.84 -14.26 4.92
C ASN A 83 -0.51 -14.31 4.15
N GLY A 84 -0.12 -13.21 3.49
CA GLY A 84 1.14 -13.03 2.78
C GLY A 84 1.19 -13.72 1.42
N ASP A 85 0.04 -13.98 0.78
CA ASP A 85 -0.01 -14.65 -0.53
C ASP A 85 0.00 -13.69 -1.74
N GLY A 86 0.22 -12.40 -1.48
CA GLY A 86 0.27 -11.34 -2.47
C GLY A 86 -1.11 -10.93 -3.00
N LYS A 87 -2.19 -11.25 -2.28
CA LYS A 87 -3.56 -10.81 -2.61
C LYS A 87 -4.19 -10.15 -1.40
N SER A 88 -5.01 -9.15 -1.69
CA SER A 88 -5.78 -8.42 -0.70
C SER A 88 -6.90 -9.28 -0.16
N ASP A 89 -6.98 -9.38 1.15
CA ASP A 89 -8.03 -10.07 1.86
C ASP A 89 -9.12 -9.09 2.33
N ILE A 90 -10.22 -9.62 2.89
CA ILE A 90 -11.33 -8.80 3.40
C ILE A 90 -11.44 -8.96 4.91
N LEU A 91 -11.37 -7.84 5.64
CA LEU A 91 -11.68 -7.78 7.06
C LEU A 91 -13.16 -7.44 7.28
N LEU A 92 -13.86 -8.27 8.04
CA LEU A 92 -15.26 -8.10 8.42
C LEU A 92 -15.39 -7.86 9.91
N HIS A 93 -16.17 -6.87 10.30
CA HIS A 93 -16.49 -6.57 11.69
C HIS A 93 -18.01 -6.61 11.91
N ASN A 94 -18.44 -7.40 12.89
CA ASN A 94 -19.83 -7.51 13.28
C ASN A 94 -20.20 -6.42 14.30
N THR A 95 -21.06 -5.48 13.92
CA THR A 95 -21.44 -4.36 14.80
C THR A 95 -22.31 -4.75 15.99
N ASN A 96 -22.89 -5.95 16.00
CA ASN A 96 -23.73 -6.42 17.10
C ASN A 96 -22.93 -7.23 18.12
N THR A 97 -22.03 -8.09 17.66
CA THR A 97 -21.25 -8.96 18.54
C THR A 97 -19.86 -8.41 18.83
N GLY A 98 -19.30 -7.55 17.99
CA GLY A 98 -17.90 -7.14 18.05
C GLY A 98 -16.93 -8.16 17.46
N ASP A 99 -17.43 -9.20 16.79
CA ASP A 99 -16.57 -10.21 16.18
C ASP A 99 -15.86 -9.67 14.93
N ILE A 100 -14.60 -10.04 14.77
CA ILE A 100 -13.78 -9.75 13.60
C ILE A 100 -13.47 -11.07 12.89
N TYR A 101 -13.84 -11.14 11.61
CA TYR A 101 -13.62 -12.29 10.74
C TYR A 101 -12.84 -11.85 9.51
N MET A 102 -11.97 -12.71 8.99
CA MET A 102 -11.19 -12.48 7.78
C MET A 102 -11.61 -13.44 6.69
N TRP A 103 -11.77 -12.93 5.47
CA TRP A 103 -11.83 -13.75 4.25
C TRP A 103 -10.51 -13.65 3.52
N PHE A 104 -9.86 -14.79 3.34
CA PHE A 104 -8.68 -14.90 2.50
C PHE A 104 -9.12 -15.06 1.05
N MET A 105 -8.73 -14.12 0.20
CA MET A 105 -9.31 -13.95 -1.12
C MET A 105 -8.40 -14.50 -2.23
N ASN A 106 -9.02 -14.89 -3.34
CA ASN A 106 -8.32 -15.18 -4.58
C ASN A 106 -9.19 -14.66 -5.75
N GLY A 107 -8.92 -13.42 -6.14
CA GLY A 107 -9.83 -12.61 -6.94
C GLY A 107 -11.14 -12.38 -6.16
N PHE A 108 -12.27 -12.73 -6.77
CA PHE A 108 -13.59 -12.64 -6.14
C PHE A 108 -14.01 -13.92 -5.39
N ALA A 109 -13.15 -14.93 -5.29
CA ALA A 109 -13.45 -16.15 -4.54
C ALA A 109 -12.91 -16.06 -3.10
N ILE A 110 -13.70 -16.51 -2.12
CA ILE A 110 -13.22 -16.73 -0.75
C ILE A 110 -12.48 -18.07 -0.73
N ALA A 111 -11.16 -18.03 -0.65
CA ALA A 111 -10.33 -19.23 -0.62
C ALA A 111 -10.35 -19.90 0.76
N ASN A 112 -10.32 -19.10 1.82
CA ASN A 112 -10.36 -19.55 3.22
C ASN A 112 -10.80 -18.38 4.14
N GLY A 113 -10.84 -18.56 5.45
CA GLY A 113 -11.08 -17.48 6.40
C GLY A 113 -11.00 -17.94 7.85
N GLY A 114 -11.13 -17.00 8.78
CA GLY A 114 -11.09 -17.31 10.21
C GLY A 114 -11.53 -16.15 11.11
N PHE A 115 -11.93 -16.49 12.34
CA PHE A 115 -12.17 -15.50 13.39
C PHE A 115 -10.83 -15.02 13.93
N ALA A 116 -10.61 -13.71 13.91
CA ALA A 116 -9.39 -13.07 14.42
C ALA A 116 -9.57 -12.53 15.84
N VAL A 117 -10.70 -11.86 16.12
CA VAL A 117 -11.03 -11.28 17.42
C VAL A 117 -12.49 -11.56 17.72
N GLY A 118 -12.81 -11.93 18.96
CA GLY A 118 -14.20 -12.15 19.39
C GLY A 118 -14.64 -11.12 20.41
N ASN A 119 -15.89 -10.67 20.32
CA ASN A 119 -16.52 -9.76 21.29
C ASN A 119 -15.75 -8.45 21.55
N LEU A 120 -15.26 -7.78 20.50
CA LEU A 120 -14.66 -6.45 20.64
C LEU A 120 -15.68 -5.48 21.26
N ALA A 121 -15.32 -4.85 22.37
CA ALA A 121 -16.19 -3.91 23.05
C ALA A 121 -16.49 -2.69 22.15
N SER A 122 -17.70 -2.13 22.27
CA SER A 122 -18.22 -1.11 21.35
C SER A 122 -17.47 0.21 21.35
N ASP A 123 -16.67 0.46 22.38
CA ASP A 123 -15.79 1.62 22.49
C ASP A 123 -14.47 1.45 21.75
N TRP A 124 -14.13 0.25 21.30
CA TRP A 124 -13.00 0.01 20.42
C TRP A 124 -13.42 0.06 18.95
N GLN A 125 -12.64 0.78 18.14
CA GLN A 125 -12.83 0.89 16.70
C GLN A 125 -11.57 0.44 15.97
N ILE A 126 -11.74 -0.34 14.91
CA ILE A 126 -10.69 -0.58 13.91
C ILE A 126 -10.45 0.73 13.17
N LYS A 127 -9.22 1.25 13.23
CA LYS A 127 -8.82 2.50 12.59
C LYS A 127 -8.01 2.31 11.33
N ALA A 128 -7.22 1.24 11.25
CA ALA A 128 -6.43 0.92 10.08
C ALA A 128 -6.11 -0.56 10.02
N VAL A 129 -5.84 -1.02 8.80
CA VAL A 129 -5.27 -2.31 8.46
C VAL A 129 -4.05 -2.04 7.59
N SER A 130 -2.88 -2.53 7.99
CA SER A 130 -1.61 -2.25 7.31
C SER A 130 -0.49 -3.09 7.89
N ASP A 131 0.61 -3.28 7.17
CA ASP A 131 1.79 -4.00 7.68
C ASP A 131 2.62 -3.05 8.55
N PHE A 132 2.58 -3.20 9.88
CA PHE A 132 3.31 -2.32 10.80
C PHE A 132 4.68 -2.90 11.18
N ASN A 133 4.95 -4.18 10.93
CA ASN A 133 6.19 -4.85 11.35
C ASN A 133 7.12 -5.20 10.18
N GLY A 134 6.67 -5.06 8.94
CA GLY A 134 7.39 -5.31 7.70
C GLY A 134 7.52 -6.80 7.35
N ASP A 135 6.60 -7.66 7.82
CA ASP A 135 6.62 -9.10 7.54
C ASP A 135 5.83 -9.50 6.28
N GLY A 136 5.25 -8.52 5.59
CA GLY A 136 4.45 -8.69 4.38
C GLY A 136 2.99 -9.05 4.66
N LYS A 137 2.54 -9.00 5.92
CA LYS A 137 1.15 -9.24 6.32
C LYS A 137 0.56 -8.01 6.98
N SER A 138 -0.74 -7.83 6.77
CA SER A 138 -1.48 -6.73 7.36
C SER A 138 -1.83 -7.01 8.82
N ASP A 139 -1.55 -6.03 9.67
CA ASP A 139 -1.92 -5.99 11.08
C ASP A 139 -3.15 -5.09 11.30
N ILE A 140 -3.65 -5.01 12.54
CA ILE A 140 -4.85 -4.22 12.87
C ILE A 140 -4.53 -3.17 13.94
N LEU A 141 -4.85 -1.91 13.63
CA LEU A 141 -4.77 -0.79 14.57
C LEU A 141 -6.16 -0.47 15.13
N PHE A 142 -6.27 -0.48 16.46
CA PHE A 142 -7.47 -0.16 17.21
C PHE A 142 -7.33 1.17 17.95
N HIS A 143 -8.45 1.88 18.10
CA HIS A 143 -8.56 3.07 18.94
C HIS A 143 -9.79 2.97 19.82
N ASN A 144 -9.60 3.12 21.13
CA ASN A 144 -10.68 3.22 22.10
C ASN A 144 -11.22 4.66 22.15
N THR A 145 -12.49 4.87 21.77
CA THR A 145 -13.12 6.19 21.70
C THR A 145 -13.46 6.80 23.06
N ASN A 146 -13.43 6.01 24.15
CA ASN A 146 -13.70 6.49 25.50
C ASN A 146 -12.40 6.92 26.20
N THR A 147 -11.34 6.11 26.11
CA THR A 147 -10.08 6.36 26.81
C THR A 147 -9.05 7.06 25.94
N GLY A 148 -9.16 7.00 24.62
CA GLY A 148 -8.14 7.47 23.68
C GLY A 148 -6.99 6.48 23.48
N ASP A 149 -7.08 5.27 24.02
CA ASP A 149 -6.01 4.29 23.89
C ASP A 149 -5.90 3.76 22.46
N ILE A 150 -4.67 3.61 21.96
CA ILE A 150 -4.35 3.01 20.67
C ILE A 150 -3.66 1.69 20.92
N TYR A 151 -4.19 0.62 20.36
CA TYR A 151 -3.64 -0.73 20.44
C TYR A 151 -3.40 -1.28 19.05
N MET A 152 -2.39 -2.12 18.92
CA MET A 152 -2.08 -2.79 17.66
C MET A 152 -2.00 -4.29 17.88
N TYR A 153 -2.62 -5.04 16.98
CA TYR A 153 -2.54 -6.49 16.90
C TYR A 153 -1.73 -6.83 15.66
N ILE A 154 -0.54 -7.38 15.88
CA ILE A 154 0.31 -7.96 14.85
C ILE A 154 -0.27 -9.33 14.47
N MET A 155 -0.58 -9.52 13.20
CA MET A 155 -1.35 -10.66 12.71
C MET A 155 -0.47 -11.66 11.94
N ASP A 156 -0.85 -12.93 12.00
CA ASP A 156 -0.36 -13.99 11.12
C ASP A 156 -1.58 -14.77 10.61
N GLY A 157 -2.10 -14.35 9.46
CA GLY A 157 -3.43 -14.73 9.01
C GLY A 157 -4.49 -14.29 10.02
N ALA A 158 -5.39 -15.21 10.39
CA ALA A 158 -6.47 -14.96 11.34
C ALA A 158 -6.01 -15.12 12.81
N THR A 159 -4.71 -15.24 13.07
CA THR A 159 -4.16 -15.39 14.42
C THR A 159 -3.38 -14.17 14.84
N ILE A 160 -3.41 -13.83 16.13
CA ILE A 160 -2.66 -12.69 16.69
C ILE A 160 -1.27 -13.19 17.09
N ALA A 161 -0.24 -12.78 16.36
CA ALA A 161 1.16 -13.15 16.63
C ALA A 161 1.74 -12.35 17.81
N ASN A 162 1.42 -11.06 17.89
CA ASN A 162 1.82 -10.17 18.97
C ASN A 162 0.77 -9.06 19.13
N TRP A 163 0.71 -8.39 20.29
CA TRP A 163 -0.17 -7.24 20.48
C TRP A 163 0.34 -6.34 21.60
N GLY A 164 -0.03 -5.07 21.57
CA GLY A 164 0.32 -4.15 22.65
C GLY A 164 -0.24 -2.74 22.48
N PRO A 165 -0.14 -1.92 23.55
CA PRO A 165 -0.45 -0.50 23.46
C PRO A 165 0.60 0.21 22.61
N VAL A 166 0.13 1.03 21.67
CA VAL A 166 0.95 1.99 20.91
C VAL A 166 1.00 3.32 21.66
N PHE A 167 -0.16 3.77 22.16
CA PHE A 167 -0.30 4.99 22.94
C PHE A 167 -1.49 4.89 23.88
N THR A 168 -1.44 5.61 25.00
CA THR A 168 -2.54 5.66 25.97
C THR A 168 -3.04 7.08 26.14
N GLY A 169 -4.36 7.28 26.09
CA GLY A 169 -4.94 8.59 26.35
C GLY A 169 -4.78 9.62 25.22
N LEU A 170 -4.95 9.22 23.95
CA LEU A 170 -4.99 10.17 22.83
C LEU A 170 -6.09 11.22 23.11
N PRO A 171 -5.74 12.51 23.18
CA PRO A 171 -6.74 13.55 23.41
C PRO A 171 -7.78 13.57 22.28
N SER A 172 -9.04 13.90 22.62
CA SER A 172 -10.18 13.77 21.71
C SER A 172 -10.12 14.66 20.46
N ASP A 173 -9.29 15.70 20.48
CA ASP A 173 -9.04 16.59 19.35
C ASP A 173 -8.00 16.03 18.37
N TRP A 174 -7.27 14.98 18.74
CA TRP A 174 -6.38 14.27 17.83
C TRP A 174 -7.10 13.09 17.15
N GLN A 175 -6.92 12.99 15.84
CA GLN A 175 -7.49 11.92 15.02
C GLN A 175 -6.41 11.26 14.19
N ILE A 176 -6.43 9.92 14.13
CA ILE A 176 -5.68 9.16 13.12
C ILE A 176 -6.35 9.43 11.76
N LYS A 177 -5.61 10.00 10.81
CA LYS A 177 -6.12 10.36 9.47
C LYS A 177 -5.62 9.46 8.36
N ALA A 178 -4.41 8.93 8.49
CA ALA A 178 -3.85 7.98 7.53
C ALA A 178 -2.87 7.03 8.24
N VAL A 179 -2.73 5.84 7.69
CA VAL A 179 -1.71 4.85 8.03
C VAL A 179 -1.12 4.36 6.71
N SER A 180 0.20 4.48 6.57
CA SER A 180 0.94 4.13 5.35
C SER A 180 2.43 4.20 5.63
N ASP A 181 3.28 3.55 4.83
CA ASP A 181 4.74 3.69 4.96
C ASP A 181 5.19 5.07 4.43
N PHE A 182 5.49 6.01 5.33
CA PHE A 182 5.89 7.38 4.95
C PHE A 182 7.40 7.50 4.73
N ASN A 183 8.20 6.54 5.18
CA ASN A 183 9.67 6.65 5.21
C ASN A 183 10.39 5.62 4.30
N GLY A 184 9.67 4.64 3.78
CA GLY A 184 10.13 3.62 2.83
C GLY A 184 10.87 2.46 3.47
N ASP A 185 10.65 2.17 4.76
CA ASP A 185 11.26 1.03 5.46
C ASP A 185 10.42 -0.26 5.39
N GLY A 186 9.31 -0.23 4.67
CA GLY A 186 8.36 -1.32 4.52
C GLY A 186 7.41 -1.48 5.70
N LYS A 187 7.35 -0.51 6.61
CA LYS A 187 6.47 -0.53 7.79
C LYS A 187 5.54 0.65 7.76
N SER A 188 4.30 0.41 8.17
CA SER A 188 3.27 1.43 8.15
C SER A 188 3.40 2.37 9.34
N ASP A 189 3.43 3.65 9.03
CA ASP A 189 3.53 4.76 9.96
C ASP A 189 2.14 5.39 10.19
N ILE A 190 2.00 6.27 11.19
CA ILE A 190 0.71 6.86 11.58
C ILE A 190 0.72 8.38 11.42
N LEU A 191 -0.25 8.90 10.66
CA LEU A 191 -0.49 10.34 10.50
C LEU A 191 -1.68 10.80 11.34
N PHE A 192 -1.42 11.74 12.23
CA PHE A 192 -2.39 12.36 13.12
C PHE A 192 -2.73 13.79 12.69
N TYR A 193 -3.97 14.19 12.94
CA TYR A 193 -4.46 15.55 12.76
C TYR A 193 -5.16 16.05 14.01
N ASN A 194 -4.82 17.26 14.45
CA ASN A 194 -5.52 17.93 15.54
C ASN A 194 -6.65 18.81 14.99
N THR A 195 -7.90 18.51 15.34
CA THR A 195 -9.09 19.22 14.86
C THR A 195 -9.27 20.63 15.44
N ASN A 196 -8.60 20.95 16.55
CA ASN A 196 -8.67 22.26 17.18
C ASN A 196 -7.61 23.23 16.63
N THR A 197 -6.38 22.74 16.47
CA THR A 197 -5.24 23.57 16.05
C THR A 197 -4.92 23.46 14.57
N GLY A 198 -5.37 22.39 13.89
CA GLY A 198 -4.97 22.08 12.52
C GLY A 198 -3.57 21.47 12.42
N ASP A 199 -2.94 21.10 13.54
CA ASP A 199 -1.61 20.51 13.51
C ASP A 199 -1.63 19.10 12.89
N ILE A 200 -0.59 18.77 12.13
CA ILE A 200 -0.36 17.44 11.60
C ILE A 200 0.90 16.88 12.24
N SER A 201 0.79 15.70 12.86
CA SER A 201 1.92 14.97 13.42
C SER A 201 2.04 13.61 12.77
N MET A 202 3.26 13.16 12.52
CA MET A 202 3.55 11.85 11.97
C MET A 202 4.40 11.07 12.96
N TRP A 203 4.02 9.82 13.17
CA TRP A 203 4.75 8.87 13.99
C TRP A 203 5.30 7.78 13.10
N LEU A 204 6.62 7.63 13.10
CA LEU A 204 7.28 6.52 12.44
C LEU A 204 7.27 5.31 13.37
N MET A 205 7.01 4.13 12.83
CA MET A 205 6.67 2.94 13.60
C MET A 205 7.63 1.76 13.33
N ASP A 206 7.75 0.88 14.32
CA ASP A 206 8.34 -0.44 14.17
C ASP A 206 7.51 -1.45 15.00
N GLY A 207 6.50 -2.03 14.35
CA GLY A 207 5.41 -2.74 15.00
C GLY A 207 4.71 -1.83 16.01
N VAL A 208 4.63 -2.27 17.26
CA VAL A 208 3.99 -1.51 18.35
C VAL A 208 4.82 -0.32 18.84
N ALA A 209 6.09 -0.21 18.45
CA ALA A 209 7.00 0.82 18.95
C ALA A 209 6.98 2.07 18.08
N VAL A 210 6.92 3.25 18.71
CA VAL A 210 7.12 4.54 18.04
C VAL A 210 8.61 4.84 17.98
N THR A 211 9.18 4.91 16.78
CA THR A 211 10.62 5.17 16.56
C THR A 211 10.92 6.66 16.45
N SER A 212 9.97 7.45 15.93
CA SER A 212 10.03 8.90 15.87
C SER A 212 8.62 9.50 15.93
N SER A 213 8.48 10.70 16.46
CA SER A 213 7.20 11.44 16.47
C SER A 213 7.46 12.93 16.36
N GLU A 214 7.07 13.54 15.25
CA GLU A 214 7.24 14.98 15.04
C GLU A 214 6.03 15.63 14.37
N PHE A 215 6.01 16.96 14.34
CA PHE A 215 5.02 17.71 13.58
C PHE A 215 5.46 17.83 12.12
N VAL A 216 4.62 17.39 11.19
CA VAL A 216 4.79 17.66 9.75
C VAL A 216 4.50 19.14 9.49
N THR A 217 3.42 19.65 10.07
CA THR A 217 3.05 21.07 10.04
C THR A 217 2.27 21.47 11.27
N LYS A 218 2.20 22.77 11.52
CA LYS A 218 1.35 23.36 12.56
C LYS A 218 0.37 24.34 11.95
N GLY A 219 -0.90 24.25 12.33
CA GLY A 219 -1.92 25.20 11.87
C GLY A 219 -2.38 25.04 10.42
N LEU A 220 -2.66 23.81 9.96
CA LEU A 220 -3.33 23.62 8.67
C LEU A 220 -4.71 24.33 8.70
N PRO A 221 -5.02 25.18 7.70
CA PRO A 221 -6.33 25.83 7.64
C PRO A 221 -7.48 24.81 7.58
N ALA A 222 -8.58 25.10 8.28
CA ALA A 222 -9.67 24.15 8.50
C ALA A 222 -10.37 23.68 7.21
N GLU A 223 -10.32 24.49 6.15
CA GLU A 223 -10.85 24.11 4.83
C GLU A 223 -10.03 23.02 4.14
N TRP A 224 -8.78 22.80 4.54
CA TRP A 224 -7.95 21.72 4.02
C TRP A 224 -8.09 20.48 4.90
N GLN A 225 -8.56 19.39 4.30
CA GLN A 225 -8.74 18.11 4.96
C GLN A 225 -7.78 17.09 4.35
N ILE A 226 -7.05 16.34 5.20
CA ILE A 226 -6.31 15.15 4.75
C ILE A 226 -7.33 14.13 4.25
N ARG A 227 -7.19 13.72 2.99
CA ARG A 227 -8.12 12.80 2.34
C ARG A 227 -7.61 11.37 2.35
N THR A 228 -6.33 11.16 2.06
CA THR A 228 -5.68 9.85 1.98
C THR A 228 -4.16 10.01 1.95
N ALA A 229 -3.43 8.92 2.12
CA ALA A 229 -2.00 8.81 1.85
C ALA A 229 -1.74 7.63 0.90
N SER A 230 -0.78 7.80 0.00
CA SER A 230 -0.36 6.79 -1.00
C SER A 230 0.93 7.27 -1.65
N ASP A 231 1.81 6.40 -2.11
CA ASP A 231 2.97 6.80 -2.91
C ASP A 231 2.52 7.25 -4.30
N PHE A 232 2.41 8.56 -4.57
CA PHE A 232 1.96 9.07 -5.87
C PHE A 232 3.11 9.19 -6.88
N ASN A 233 4.36 9.05 -6.44
CA ASN A 233 5.53 9.39 -7.22
C ASN A 233 6.44 8.18 -7.55
N GLY A 234 6.24 7.05 -6.86
CA GLY A 234 6.88 5.77 -7.08
C GLY A 234 8.25 5.64 -6.39
N ASP A 235 8.51 6.41 -5.33
CA ASP A 235 9.77 6.36 -4.58
C ASP A 235 9.73 5.40 -3.37
N GLY A 236 8.62 4.69 -3.19
CA GLY A 236 8.38 3.76 -2.10
C GLY A 236 7.92 4.45 -0.81
N LYS A 237 7.60 5.75 -0.84
CA LYS A 237 7.18 6.51 0.33
C LYS A 237 5.82 7.13 0.09
N SER A 238 4.97 7.05 1.10
CA SER A 238 3.61 7.53 0.99
C SER A 238 3.55 9.04 1.05
N ASP A 239 2.83 9.64 0.11
CA ASP A 239 2.59 11.06 0.02
C ASP A 239 1.22 11.41 0.63
N ILE A 240 0.96 12.69 0.91
CA ILE A 240 -0.30 13.14 1.53
C ILE A 240 -1.15 13.91 0.51
N LEU A 241 -2.40 13.48 0.34
CA LEU A 241 -3.38 14.13 -0.52
C LEU A 241 -4.43 14.86 0.32
N PHE A 242 -4.62 16.14 0.02
CA PHE A 242 -5.55 17.04 0.67
C PHE A 242 -6.70 17.41 -0.25
N TYR A 243 -7.86 17.66 0.35
CA TYR A 243 -9.05 18.18 -0.31
C TYR A 243 -9.50 19.48 0.37
N ASN A 244 -9.80 20.50 -0.43
CA ASN A 244 -10.30 21.78 0.05
C ASN A 244 -11.85 21.80 0.03
N THR A 245 -12.46 21.96 1.19
CA THR A 245 -13.93 21.93 1.33
C THR A 245 -14.64 23.18 0.80
N ASN A 246 -13.91 24.26 0.51
CA ASN A 246 -14.48 25.50 -0.01
C ASN A 246 -14.38 25.61 -1.54
N THR A 247 -13.33 25.04 -2.13
CA THR A 247 -13.02 25.20 -3.57
C THR A 247 -13.01 23.89 -4.33
N ASP A 248 -13.26 22.76 -3.67
CA ASP A 248 -13.14 21.40 -4.24
C ASP A 248 -11.74 21.09 -4.79
N ALA A 249 -10.72 21.86 -4.39
CA ALA A 249 -9.36 21.70 -4.88
C ALA A 249 -8.70 20.45 -4.27
N ILE A 250 -7.82 19.82 -5.05
CA ILE A 250 -6.95 18.75 -4.56
C ILE A 250 -5.51 19.26 -4.56
N TYR A 251 -4.87 19.15 -3.40
CA TYR A 251 -3.48 19.53 -3.20
C TYR A 251 -2.70 18.33 -2.66
N MET A 252 -1.43 18.22 -3.01
CA MET A 252 -0.61 17.08 -2.64
C MET A 252 0.72 17.55 -2.07
N TRP A 253 1.18 16.86 -1.03
CA TRP A 253 2.55 16.94 -0.52
C TRP A 253 3.26 15.63 -0.84
N LEU A 254 4.36 15.73 -1.58
CA LEU A 254 5.28 14.61 -1.72
C LEU A 254 6.18 14.54 -0.48
N MET A 255 6.37 13.36 0.07
CA MET A 255 6.97 13.16 1.40
C MET A 255 8.27 12.36 1.33
N ASP A 256 9.15 12.60 2.29
CA ASP A 256 10.28 11.72 2.62
C ASP A 256 10.35 11.60 4.15
N GLY A 257 9.68 10.58 4.69
CA GLY A 257 9.33 10.52 6.09
C GLY A 257 8.48 11.74 6.48
N ILE A 258 8.97 12.49 7.46
CA ILE A 258 8.27 13.67 8.00
C ILE A 258 8.45 14.90 7.10
N ALA A 259 9.45 14.91 6.20
CA ALA A 259 9.78 16.07 5.39
C ALA A 259 8.88 16.17 4.14
N VAL A 260 8.33 17.36 3.87
CA VAL A 260 7.69 17.68 2.59
C VAL A 260 8.77 18.01 1.57
N THR A 261 8.95 17.17 0.55
CA THR A 261 9.98 17.34 -0.49
C THR A 261 9.50 18.22 -1.65
N SER A 262 8.19 18.15 -1.96
CA SER A 262 7.54 18.95 -2.99
C SER A 262 6.05 19.09 -2.67
N SER A 263 5.40 20.12 -3.21
CA SER A 263 3.96 20.29 -3.02
C SER A 263 3.31 21.05 -4.17
N GLY A 264 2.02 20.79 -4.42
CA GLY A 264 1.31 21.47 -5.48
C GLY A 264 -0.15 21.07 -5.63
N PHE A 265 -0.88 21.85 -6.43
CA PHE A 265 -2.24 21.52 -6.82
C PHE A 265 -2.23 20.40 -7.84
N VAL A 266 -2.99 19.33 -7.57
CA VAL A 266 -3.39 18.34 -8.57
C VAL A 266 -4.48 18.93 -9.46
N THR A 267 -5.46 19.59 -8.84
CA THR A 267 -6.47 20.42 -9.49
C THR A 267 -6.89 21.57 -8.56
N THR A 268 -7.25 22.71 -9.14
CA THR A 268 -7.77 23.87 -8.38
C THR A 268 -9.26 23.75 -8.03
N GLY A 269 -9.94 22.70 -8.50
CA GLY A 269 -11.34 22.41 -8.19
C GLY A 269 -11.86 21.22 -8.98
N LEU A 270 -12.47 20.25 -8.31
CA LEU A 270 -13.31 19.24 -8.95
C LEU A 270 -14.66 19.84 -9.36
N PRO A 271 -15.31 19.35 -10.42
CA PRO A 271 -16.71 19.65 -10.63
C PRO A 271 -17.53 19.12 -9.45
N SER A 272 -18.54 19.86 -9.01
CA SER A 272 -19.23 19.64 -7.72
C SER A 272 -19.89 18.28 -7.54
N ASN A 273 -20.17 17.56 -8.63
CA ASN A 273 -20.73 16.22 -8.61
C ASN A 273 -19.66 15.11 -8.53
N TRP A 274 -18.38 15.42 -8.68
CA TRP A 274 -17.31 14.43 -8.65
C TRP A 274 -16.67 14.37 -7.28
N LEU A 275 -16.56 13.16 -6.75
CA LEU A 275 -16.06 12.89 -5.41
C LEU A 275 -14.85 11.96 -5.49
N LEU A 276 -13.76 12.32 -4.80
CA LEU A 276 -12.63 11.42 -4.61
C LEU A 276 -13.03 10.26 -3.70
N ARG A 277 -13.00 9.04 -4.24
CA ARG A 277 -13.42 7.83 -3.53
C ARG A 277 -12.27 7.02 -2.97
N ALA A 278 -11.18 6.87 -3.73
CA ALA A 278 -10.06 6.03 -3.32
C ALA A 278 -8.76 6.43 -4.03
N THR A 279 -7.65 5.93 -3.50
CA THR A 279 -6.33 5.98 -4.14
C THR A 279 -5.67 4.62 -4.08
N SER A 280 -5.09 4.19 -5.20
CA SER A 280 -4.57 2.83 -5.40
C SER A 280 -3.83 2.76 -6.73
N ASP A 281 -2.87 1.86 -6.93
CA ASP A 281 -2.21 1.69 -8.23
C ASP A 281 -3.08 0.86 -9.19
N PHE A 282 -3.87 1.51 -10.04
CA PHE A 282 -4.80 0.82 -10.96
C PHE A 282 -4.10 0.33 -12.22
N ASN A 283 -2.90 0.85 -12.53
CA ASN A 283 -2.23 0.62 -13.80
C ASN A 283 -0.96 -0.24 -13.68
N GLY A 284 -0.47 -0.46 -12.46
CA GLY A 284 0.67 -1.30 -12.11
C GLY A 284 2.03 -0.61 -12.32
N ASP A 285 2.10 0.72 -12.28
CA ASP A 285 3.36 1.47 -12.44
C ASP A 285 4.04 1.81 -11.10
N GLY A 286 3.51 1.29 -9.99
CA GLY A 286 4.02 1.51 -8.65
C GLY A 286 3.61 2.85 -8.05
N LYS A 287 2.64 3.56 -8.66
CA LYS A 287 2.17 4.86 -8.19
C LYS A 287 0.69 4.79 -7.87
N GLY A 288 0.31 5.45 -6.78
CA GLY A 288 -1.06 5.68 -6.40
C GLY A 288 -1.77 6.50 -7.46
N ASP A 289 -2.86 5.98 -7.99
CA ASP A 289 -3.77 6.67 -8.88
C ASP A 289 -4.99 7.18 -8.10
N ILE A 290 -5.78 8.07 -8.68
CA ILE A 290 -6.97 8.65 -8.02
C ILE A 290 -8.24 8.14 -8.69
N LEU A 291 -9.13 7.49 -7.92
CA LEU A 291 -10.46 7.10 -8.36
C LEU A 291 -11.49 8.15 -7.93
N LEU A 292 -12.14 8.74 -8.92
CA LEU A 292 -13.25 9.69 -8.77
C LEU A 292 -14.57 9.02 -9.15
N GLN A 293 -15.65 9.39 -8.45
CA GLN A 293 -17.00 8.96 -8.79
C GLN A 293 -17.92 10.17 -8.92
N ASP A 294 -18.70 10.19 -10.01
CA ASP A 294 -19.80 11.12 -10.19
C ASP A 294 -20.98 10.71 -9.30
N ASP A 295 -21.37 11.55 -8.36
CA ASP A 295 -22.45 11.28 -7.39
C ASP A 295 -23.85 11.31 -8.03
N ASN A 296 -24.01 11.95 -9.20
CA ASN A 296 -25.28 11.99 -9.92
C ASN A 296 -25.48 10.76 -10.81
N THR A 297 -24.42 10.36 -11.50
CA THR A 297 -24.50 9.29 -12.50
C THR A 297 -23.88 7.98 -12.04
N GLY A 298 -23.12 7.96 -10.96
CA GLY A 298 -22.34 6.80 -10.53
C GLY A 298 -21.22 6.41 -11.49
N ALA A 299 -20.90 7.25 -12.48
CA ALA A 299 -19.77 7.03 -13.38
C ALA A 299 -18.46 7.11 -12.59
N ILE A 300 -17.50 6.26 -12.95
CA ILE A 300 -16.18 6.24 -12.34
C ILE A 300 -15.17 6.78 -13.35
N TYR A 301 -14.23 7.60 -12.88
CA TYR A 301 -13.12 8.12 -13.66
C TYR A 301 -11.84 7.93 -12.86
N ILE A 302 -10.79 7.44 -13.51
CA ILE A 302 -9.50 7.22 -12.86
C ILE A 302 -8.49 8.19 -13.46
N TRP A 303 -7.74 8.87 -12.60
CA TRP A 303 -6.55 9.65 -12.97
C TRP A 303 -5.32 8.83 -12.67
N PHE A 304 -4.53 8.57 -13.70
CA PHE A 304 -3.21 7.99 -13.54
C PHE A 304 -2.21 9.08 -13.19
N MET A 305 -1.51 8.92 -12.07
CA MET A 305 -0.71 9.99 -11.48
C MET A 305 0.79 9.82 -11.78
N ASN A 306 1.53 10.92 -11.70
CA ASN A 306 2.99 10.91 -11.70
C ASN A 306 3.49 12.04 -10.79
N GLY A 307 3.56 11.73 -9.51
CA GLY A 307 3.62 12.70 -8.43
C GLY A 307 2.36 13.58 -8.44
N ILE A 308 2.56 14.90 -8.35
CA ILE A 308 1.46 15.88 -8.30
C ILE A 308 0.69 15.96 -9.64
N ALA A 309 1.31 15.57 -10.75
CA ALA A 309 0.70 15.72 -12.08
C ALA A 309 -0.23 14.56 -12.44
N ILE A 310 -1.36 14.88 -13.08
CA ILE A 310 -2.21 13.89 -13.75
C ILE A 310 -1.54 13.53 -15.08
N ALA A 311 -1.00 12.31 -15.18
CA ALA A 311 -0.31 11.84 -16.38
C ALA A 311 -1.31 11.49 -17.49
N SER A 312 -2.41 10.82 -17.14
CA SER A 312 -3.53 10.52 -18.03
C SER A 312 -4.79 10.16 -17.22
N GLY A 313 -5.88 9.81 -17.90
CA GLY A 313 -7.09 9.34 -17.21
C GLY A 313 -8.20 8.90 -18.17
N GLY A 314 -9.24 8.28 -17.62
CA GLY A 314 -10.38 7.81 -18.39
C GLY A 314 -11.53 7.31 -17.55
N PHE A 315 -12.70 7.17 -18.17
CA PHE A 315 -13.87 6.54 -17.54
C PHE A 315 -13.61 5.05 -17.33
N ALA A 316 -13.83 4.58 -16.10
CA ALA A 316 -13.74 3.17 -15.77
C ALA A 316 -15.09 2.47 -15.99
N PHE A 317 -15.08 1.41 -16.81
CA PHE A 317 -16.24 0.59 -17.25
C PHE A 317 -17.39 1.39 -17.88
N ASN A 318 -18.08 0.81 -18.87
CA ASN A 318 -19.20 1.48 -19.53
C ASN A 318 -20.54 1.35 -18.78
N ARG A 319 -20.52 1.27 -17.44
CA ARG A 319 -21.72 1.09 -16.63
C ARG A 319 -21.71 2.02 -15.43
N SER A 320 -22.72 2.87 -15.37
CA SER A 320 -23.10 3.63 -14.17
C SER A 320 -23.39 2.68 -13.00
N ILE A 321 -22.76 2.96 -11.86
CA ILE A 321 -23.02 2.27 -10.60
C ILE A 321 -24.24 2.92 -9.96
N ASP A 322 -25.31 2.16 -9.72
CA ASP A 322 -26.48 2.72 -9.04
C ASP A 322 -26.13 3.15 -7.60
N SER A 323 -26.93 4.06 -7.04
CA SER A 323 -26.63 4.69 -5.75
C SER A 323 -26.63 3.74 -4.55
N GLU A 324 -27.14 2.51 -4.70
CA GLU A 324 -27.17 1.52 -3.61
C GLU A 324 -25.81 0.83 -3.42
N TRP A 325 -24.99 0.81 -4.47
CA TRP A 325 -23.63 0.29 -4.46
C TRP A 325 -22.62 1.36 -4.04
N GLN A 326 -21.72 0.97 -3.15
CA GLN A 326 -20.68 1.83 -2.61
C GLN A 326 -19.32 1.17 -2.86
N ILE A 327 -18.34 1.95 -3.32
CA ILE A 327 -16.94 1.51 -3.34
C ILE A 327 -16.48 1.40 -1.89
N LYS A 328 -16.02 0.22 -1.49
CA LYS A 328 -15.58 -0.06 -0.12
C LYS A 328 -14.09 -0.21 0.04
N ALA A 329 -13.43 -0.77 -0.97
CA ALA A 329 -11.98 -0.92 -0.97
C ALA A 329 -11.46 -0.93 -2.40
N THR A 330 -10.21 -0.52 -2.56
CA THR A 330 -9.43 -0.67 -3.78
C THR A 330 -8.08 -1.24 -3.40
N SER A 331 -7.73 -2.40 -3.95
CA SER A 331 -6.47 -3.11 -3.69
C SER A 331 -6.36 -4.29 -4.64
N ASP A 332 -5.20 -4.93 -4.77
CA ASP A 332 -4.99 -6.07 -5.68
C ASP A 332 -5.55 -7.36 -5.08
N PHE A 333 -6.74 -7.82 -5.51
CA PHE A 333 -7.36 -9.04 -4.98
C PHE A 333 -6.93 -10.29 -5.75
N ASN A 334 -6.27 -10.16 -6.91
CA ASN A 334 -5.92 -11.28 -7.78
C ASN A 334 -4.40 -11.54 -7.91
N GLY A 335 -3.57 -10.63 -7.42
CA GLY A 335 -2.11 -10.70 -7.39
C GLY A 335 -1.45 -10.34 -8.73
N ASP A 336 -2.11 -9.56 -9.59
CA ASP A 336 -1.57 -9.14 -10.89
C ASP A 336 -0.78 -7.82 -10.86
N GLY A 337 -0.63 -7.25 -9.67
CA GLY A 337 0.07 -5.99 -9.42
C GLY A 337 -0.76 -4.75 -9.73
N LYS A 338 -2.07 -4.90 -9.98
CA LYS A 338 -2.99 -3.77 -10.18
C LYS A 338 -4.12 -3.83 -9.18
N SER A 339 -4.55 -2.66 -8.75
CA SER A 339 -5.61 -2.51 -7.78
C SER A 339 -6.97 -2.76 -8.41
N ASP A 340 -7.75 -3.64 -7.80
CA ASP A 340 -9.12 -3.92 -8.17
C ASP A 340 -10.11 -3.04 -7.39
N VAL A 341 -11.41 -3.16 -7.67
CA VAL A 341 -12.45 -2.37 -6.96
C VAL A 341 -13.50 -3.29 -6.33
N LEU A 342 -13.64 -3.19 -5.01
CA LEU A 342 -14.67 -3.87 -4.23
C LEU A 342 -15.88 -2.96 -4.02
N PHE A 343 -17.04 -3.45 -4.44
CA PHE A 343 -18.34 -2.82 -4.25
C PHE A 343 -19.17 -3.56 -3.21
N TYR A 344 -19.89 -2.81 -2.38
CA TYR A 344 -20.84 -3.30 -1.40
C TYR A 344 -22.20 -2.66 -1.60
N ARG A 345 -23.26 -3.47 -1.60
CA ARG A 345 -24.63 -3.00 -1.76
C ARG A 345 -25.30 -2.87 -0.39
N THR A 346 -25.64 -1.64 -0.02
CA THR A 346 -25.98 -1.30 1.38
C THR A 346 -27.29 -1.87 1.90
N ASN A 347 -28.25 -2.18 1.04
CA ASN A 347 -29.59 -2.67 1.41
C ASN A 347 -29.68 -4.20 1.48
N THR A 348 -28.77 -4.91 0.82
CA THR A 348 -28.81 -6.36 0.61
C THR A 348 -27.58 -7.05 1.18
N GLY A 349 -26.47 -6.33 1.33
CA GLY A 349 -25.18 -6.90 1.73
C GLY A 349 -24.48 -7.66 0.60
N ASP A 350 -24.83 -7.41 -0.66
CA ASP A 350 -24.11 -8.00 -1.78
C ASP A 350 -22.71 -7.42 -1.87
N ILE A 351 -21.71 -8.27 -2.12
CA ILE A 351 -20.32 -7.88 -2.34
C ILE A 351 -19.92 -8.33 -3.74
N TYR A 352 -19.41 -7.40 -4.54
CA TYR A 352 -18.97 -7.64 -5.91
C TYR A 352 -17.59 -7.03 -6.12
N ILE A 353 -16.67 -7.76 -6.75
CA ILE A 353 -15.35 -7.24 -7.11
C ILE A 353 -15.25 -7.17 -8.63
N TYR A 354 -14.79 -6.02 -9.15
CA TYR A 354 -14.29 -5.91 -10.52
C TYR A 354 -12.77 -6.02 -10.49
N LEU A 355 -12.24 -7.04 -11.18
CA LEU A 355 -10.81 -7.20 -11.39
C LEU A 355 -10.38 -6.25 -12.52
N MET A 356 -9.44 -5.36 -12.23
CA MET A 356 -9.09 -4.20 -13.04
C MET A 356 -7.87 -4.46 -13.91
N ASN A 357 -7.79 -3.72 -15.01
CA ASN A 357 -6.57 -3.58 -15.79
C ASN A 357 -6.52 -2.14 -16.32
N GLY A 358 -5.89 -1.25 -15.56
CA GLY A 358 -5.99 0.19 -15.76
C GLY A 358 -7.43 0.66 -15.57
N ILE A 359 -7.98 1.34 -16.58
CA ILE A 359 -9.37 1.84 -16.56
C ILE A 359 -10.42 0.80 -16.99
N THR A 360 -10.02 -0.44 -17.29
CA THR A 360 -10.94 -1.47 -17.79
C THR A 360 -11.18 -2.55 -16.74
N ALA A 361 -12.40 -3.07 -16.64
CA ALA A 361 -12.66 -4.29 -15.89
C ALA A 361 -12.30 -5.49 -16.77
N ALA A 362 -11.25 -6.21 -16.40
CA ALA A 362 -10.85 -7.45 -17.06
C ALA A 362 -11.83 -8.59 -16.73
N ASN A 363 -12.34 -8.63 -15.50
CA ASN A 363 -13.33 -9.60 -15.04
C ASN A 363 -14.15 -9.01 -13.86
N GLY A 364 -15.17 -9.73 -13.41
CA GLY A 364 -15.83 -9.41 -12.15
C GLY A 364 -16.79 -10.51 -11.71
N GLY A 365 -17.05 -10.55 -10.41
CA GLY A 365 -17.92 -11.55 -9.81
C GLY A 365 -18.40 -11.16 -8.43
N PHE A 366 -19.51 -11.79 -8.02
CA PHE A 366 -19.97 -11.72 -6.64
C PHE A 366 -19.02 -12.51 -5.74
N VAL A 367 -18.55 -11.88 -4.66
CA VAL A 367 -17.88 -12.55 -3.55
C VAL A 367 -18.92 -13.27 -2.70
N THR A 368 -20.01 -12.56 -2.39
CA THR A 368 -21.20 -13.12 -1.75
C THR A 368 -22.41 -12.30 -2.14
N THR A 369 -23.58 -12.92 -2.02
CA THR A 369 -24.88 -12.22 -2.03
C THR A 369 -25.48 -12.29 -0.64
N GLY A 370 -26.13 -11.23 -0.18
CA GLY A 370 -26.86 -11.28 1.08
C GLY A 370 -26.01 -11.33 2.37
N LEU A 371 -24.82 -10.70 2.44
CA LEU A 371 -24.09 -10.60 3.70
C LEU A 371 -24.98 -9.90 4.74
N ALA A 372 -25.14 -10.50 5.92
CA ALA A 372 -25.99 -9.91 6.93
C ALA A 372 -25.46 -8.53 7.35
N LEU A 373 -26.33 -7.51 7.34
CA LEU A 373 -25.94 -6.08 7.38
C LEU A 373 -25.17 -5.65 8.63
N GLN A 374 -25.20 -6.44 9.71
CA GLN A 374 -24.35 -6.23 10.88
C GLN A 374 -22.87 -6.50 10.61
N TRP A 375 -22.53 -7.27 9.56
CA TRP A 375 -21.15 -7.46 9.12
C TRP A 375 -20.76 -6.33 8.17
N GLN A 376 -19.79 -5.53 8.60
CA GLN A 376 -19.23 -4.42 7.84
C GLN A 376 -17.82 -4.75 7.38
N ILE A 377 -17.50 -4.44 6.12
CA ILE A 377 -16.13 -4.42 5.61
C ILE A 377 -15.38 -3.27 6.28
N LYS A 378 -14.15 -3.52 6.72
CA LYS A 378 -13.31 -2.56 7.44
C LYS A 378 -12.04 -2.20 6.69
#